data_AF-A0A9K3E8Q0-F1
#
_entry.id   AF-A0A9K3E8Q0-F1
#
_cell.length_a   1.000
_cell.length_b   1.000
_cell.length_c   1.000
_cell.angle_alpha   90.00
_cell.angle_beta   90.00
_cell.angle_gamma   90.00
#
_symmetry.space_group_name_H-M   'P 1'
#
loop_
_entity.id
_entity.type
_entity.pdbx_description
1 polymer ?
#
loop_
_entity_poly.entity_id
_entity_poly.type
_entity_poly.pdbx_seq_one_letter_code
_entity_poly.pdbx_strand_id
1 'polypeptide(L)' 'MNMQECEAQCLANCTCMAYTNPDASLGGRGCLLWFGELIDIRVYPEVKSGRDIFVRIAASNESGNNSLLSIKQ' A
#
# COMPACT_ATOMS: atom_id res chain seq x y z
N MET A 1 -8.19 3.28 -12.13
CA MET A 1 -6.84 2.84 -11.74
C MET A 1 -7.00 1.60 -10.92
N ASN A 2 -6.31 0.52 -11.27
CA ASN A 2 -6.34 -0.74 -10.51
C ASN A 2 -5.13 -0.85 -9.59
N MET A 3 -5.07 -1.92 -8.79
CA MET A 3 -4.03 -2.07 -7.78
C MET A 3 -2.63 -2.28 -8.37
N GLN A 4 -2.56 -3.02 -9.48
CA GLN A 4 -1.33 -3.31 -10.20
C GLN A 4 -0.73 -2.04 -10.82
N GLU A 5 -1.57 -1.10 -11.25
CA GLU A 5 -1.12 0.21 -11.73
C GLU A 5 -0.51 1.05 -10.60
N CYS A 6 -1.10 1.05 -9.40
CA CYS A 6 -0.52 1.74 -8.25
C CYS A 6 0.79 1.11 -7.78
N GLU A 7 0.87 -0.22 -7.83
CA GLU A 7 2.10 -0.96 -7.54
C GLU A 7 3.20 -0.57 -8.52
N ALA A 8 2.93 -0.60 -9.83
CA ALA A 8 3.89 -0.23 -10.85
C ALA A 8 4.40 1.22 -10.67
N GLN A 9 3.50 2.15 -10.32
CA GLN A 9 3.88 3.54 -10.04
C GLN A 9 4.75 3.68 -8.79
N CYS A 10 4.43 2.96 -7.71
CA CYS A 10 5.24 2.97 -6.49
C CYS A 10 6.61 2.35 -6.74
N LEU A 11 6.69 1.21 -7.44
CA LEU A 11 7.95 0.55 -7.76
C LEU A 11 8.85 1.39 -8.66
N ALA A 12 8.27 2.18 -9.57
CA ALA A 12 9.00 3.12 -10.42
C ALA A 12 9.64 4.29 -9.65
N ASN A 13 9.24 4.53 -8.39
CA ASN A 13 9.80 5.57 -7.54
C ASN A 13 10.51 4.95 -6.32
N CYS A 14 11.84 5.04 -6.26
CA CYS A 14 12.64 4.46 -5.17
C CYS A 14 12.33 5.01 -3.77
N THR A 15 11.67 6.17 -3.67
CA THR A 15 11.27 6.78 -2.40
C THR A 15 9.85 6.42 -1.96
N CYS A 16 9.08 5.76 -2.83
CA CYS A 16 7.75 5.29 -2.48
C CYS A 16 7.84 4.11 -1.50
N MET A 17 7.09 4.23 -0.41
CA MET A 17 7.06 3.27 0.69
C MET A 17 5.71 2.56 0.84
N ALA A 18 4.61 3.14 0.36
CA ALA A 18 3.33 2.47 0.33
C ALA A 18 2.38 3.01 -0.75
N TYR A 19 1.35 2.22 -1.07
CA TYR A 19 0.29 2.62 -1.98
C TYR A 19 -1.08 2.01 -1.65
N THR A 20 -2.15 2.65 -2.13
CA THR A 20 -3.50 2.07 -2.12
C THR A 20 -4.40 2.73 -3.19
N ASN A 21 -5.51 2.06 -3.51
CA ASN A 21 -6.60 2.68 -4.25
C ASN A 21 -7.50 3.46 -3.28
N PRO A 22 -7.75 4.77 -3.52
CA PRO A 22 -8.68 5.55 -2.71
C PRO A 22 -10.11 5.05 -2.85
N ASP A 23 -10.99 5.49 -1.95
CA ASP A 23 -12.39 5.07 -2.00
C ASP A 23 -13.15 5.58 -3.22
N ALA A 24 -13.43 4.68 -4.15
CA ALA A 24 -14.30 4.97 -5.29
C ALA A 24 -15.69 5.47 -4.84
N SER A 25 -16.22 5.00 -3.71
CA SER A 25 -17.50 5.44 -3.15
C SER A 25 -17.45 6.85 -2.55
N LEU A 26 -16.26 7.34 -2.19
CA LEU A 26 -16.04 8.73 -1.75
C LEU A 26 -15.55 9.62 -2.90
N GLY A 27 -15.68 9.16 -4.16
CA GLY A 27 -15.25 9.91 -5.35
C GLY A 27 -13.73 9.85 -5.61
N GLY A 28 -12.99 9.04 -4.86
CA GLY A 28 -11.56 8.82 -5.05
C GLY A 28 -11.29 8.05 -6.34
N ARG A 29 -10.48 8.63 -7.23
CA ARG A 29 -9.96 7.98 -8.43
C ARG A 29 -8.44 8.18 -8.46
N GLY A 30 -7.69 7.14 -8.84
CA GLY A 30 -6.23 7.20 -8.96
C GLY A 30 -5.52 6.35 -7.91
N CYS A 31 -4.30 6.72 -7.55
CA CYS A 31 -3.49 6.06 -6.53
C CYS A 31 -3.15 7.04 -5.41
N LEU A 32 -3.21 6.57 -4.17
CA LEU A 32 -2.53 7.23 -3.06
C LEU A 32 -1.16 6.59 -2.94
N LEU A 33 -0.11 7.41 -3.01
CA LEU A 33 1.28 7.00 -2.88
C LEU A 33 1.89 7.72 -1.68
N TRP A 34 2.56 6.97 -0.81
CA TRP A 34 3.30 7.50 0.33
C TRP A 34 4.79 7.44 0.06
N PHE A 35 5.49 8.51 0.43
CA PHE A 35 6.94 8.65 0.24
C PHE A 35 7.63 8.84 1.58
N GLY A 36 8.79 8.22 1.76
CA GLY A 36 9.53 8.25 3.03
C GLY A 36 8.87 7.44 4.13
N GLU A 37 9.28 7.67 5.38
CA GLU A 37 8.86 6.85 6.52
C GLU A 37 7.34 6.92 6.79
N LEU A 38 6.75 5.76 7.05
CA LEU A 38 5.34 5.67 7.44
C LEU A 38 5.24 5.77 8.96
N ILE A 39 4.78 6.92 9.45
CA ILE A 39 4.54 7.19 10.87
C ILE A 39 3.06 7.06 11.22
N ASP A 40 2.76 6.81 12.50
CA ASP A 40 1.39 6.67 13.04
C ASP A 40 0.54 5.57 12.36
N ILE A 41 1.18 4.51 11.83
CA ILE A 41 0.47 3.30 11.40
C ILE A 41 -0.01 2.53 12.64
N ARG A 42 -1.30 2.18 12.65
CA ARG A 42 -1.91 1.31 13.66
C ARG A 42 -2.55 0.11 12.97
N VAL A 43 -2.28 -1.08 13.50
CA VAL A 43 -2.84 -2.34 12.98
C VAL A 43 -3.94 -2.79 13.93
N TYR A 44 -5.16 -2.89 13.41
CA TYR A 44 -6.31 -3.39 14.18
C TYR A 44 -6.60 -4.84 13.75
N PRO A 45 -6.30 -5.84 14.59
CA PRO A 45 -6.43 -7.26 14.22
C PRO A 45 -7.88 -7.72 13.95
N GLU A 46 -8.88 -6.93 14.35
CA GLU A 46 -10.30 -7.32 14.34
C GLU A 46 -11.16 -6.56 13.31
N VAL A 47 -10.56 -5.65 12.54
CA VAL A 47 -11.30 -4.84 11.59
C VAL A 47 -11.50 -5.61 10.28
N LYS A 48 -12.70 -6.18 10.10
CA LYS A 48 -13.15 -6.73 8.81
C LYS A 48 -13.48 -5.65 7.78
N SER A 49 -13.61 -4.40 8.24
CA SER A 49 -14.11 -3.27 7.47
C SER A 49 -13.02 -2.22 7.36
N GLY A 50 -12.18 -2.33 6.33
CA GLY A 50 -11.01 -1.47 6.17
C GLY A 50 -10.39 -1.61 4.79
N ARG A 51 -9.71 -0.56 4.32
CA ARG A 51 -8.95 -0.63 3.06
C ARG A 51 -7.52 -1.07 3.30
N ASP A 52 -7.05 -1.91 2.40
CA ASP A 52 -5.68 -2.40 2.39
C ASP A 52 -4.72 -1.29 1.92
N ILE A 53 -3.74 -0.94 2.75
CA ILE A 53 -2.51 -0.24 2.34
C ILE A 53 -1.43 -1.28 2.08
N PHE A 54 -0.73 -1.16 0.96
CA PHE A 54 0.36 -2.04 0.58
C PHE A 54 1.69 -1.33 0.86
N VAL A 55 2.50 -1.90 1.72
CA VAL A 55 3.82 -1.36 2.11
C VAL A 55 4.91 -2.07 1.34
N ARG A 56 5.78 -1.30 0.68
CA ARG A 56 6.95 -1.80 -0.04
C ARG A 56 8.00 -2.29 0.96
N ILE A 57 8.40 -3.56 0.84
CA ILE A 57 9.48 -4.15 1.64
C ILE A 57 10.62 -4.64 0.74
N ALA A 58 11.78 -4.92 1.35
CA ALA A 58 12.92 -5.47 0.60
C ALA A 58 12.67 -6.95 0.27
N ALA A 59 13.05 -7.38 -0.93
CA ALA A 59 12.90 -8.78 -1.34
C ALA A 59 13.68 -9.75 -0.44
N SER A 60 14.79 -9.32 0.16
CA SER A 60 15.56 -10.11 1.13
C SER A 60 14.80 -10.39 2.44
N ASN A 61 13.75 -9.62 2.72
CA ASN A 61 12.94 -9.76 3.92
C ASN A 61 11.76 -10.73 3.71
N GLU A 62 11.63 -11.32 2.51
CA GLU A 62 10.60 -12.31 2.18
C GLU A 62 11.17 -13.52 1.43
N SER A 63 10.80 -14.71 1.89
CA SER A 63 11.22 -15.99 1.30
C SER A 63 10.48 -16.36 -0.01
N GLY A 64 9.70 -15.45 -0.61
CA GLY A 64 8.98 -15.77 -1.85
C GLY A 64 8.17 -14.60 -2.37
N ASN A 65 8.62 -14.07 -3.51
CA ASN A 65 7.83 -13.47 -4.58
C ASN A 65 6.51 -12.78 -4.17
N ASN A 66 6.57 -11.69 -3.38
CA ASN A 66 5.77 -10.46 -3.51
C ASN A 66 5.97 -9.55 -2.29
N SER A 67 6.95 -8.63 -2.41
CA SER A 67 7.48 -7.75 -1.35
C SER A 67 6.50 -6.70 -0.81
N LEU A 68 5.33 -7.12 -0.33
CA LEU A 68 4.23 -6.25 0.06
C LEU A 68 3.53 -6.74 1.34
N LEU A 69 3.46 -5.86 2.34
CA LEU A 69 2.59 -6.07 3.50
C LEU A 69 1.27 -5.34 3.30
N SER A 70 0.15 -6.05 3.45
CA SER A 70 -1.19 -5.45 3.44
C SER A 70 -1.62 -5.10 4.87
N ILE A 71 -1.91 -3.81 5.10
CA ILE A 71 -2.41 -3.28 6.38
C ILE A 71 -3.83 -2.79 6.18
N LYS A 72 -4.78 -3.34 6.94
CA LYS A 72 -6.14 -2.80 6.99
C LYS A 72 -6.18 -1.59 7.92
N GLN A 73 -6.55 -0.44 7.36
CA GLN A 73 -7.02 0.70 8.17
C GLN A 73 -8.48 0.51 8.55
#